data_AF-A0A0A0DDY2-F1
#
_entry.id   AF-A0A0A0DDY2-F1
#
_cell.length_a   1.000
_cell.length_b   1.000
_cell.length_c   1.000
_cell.angle_alpha   90.00
_cell.angle_beta   90.00
_cell.angle_gamma   90.00
#
_symmetry.space_group_name_H-M   'P 1'
#
loop_
_entity.id
_entity.type
_entity.pdbx_description
1 polymer ?
#
loop_
_entity_poly.entity_id
_entity_poly.type
_entity_poly.pdbx_seq_one_letter_code
_entity_poly.pdbx_strand_id
1 'polypeptide(L)'
;MHLSEPMEEMLLQDLSRGKDPLRVSKLYGVPLRLVRELAAKVENKPVVNDRPDLAQYAIASKHVDALWPVNDVIQAAKDEYDAGLVEIVTGRSGSTLTLYRIPRKHQDKKRIPYFSRSEE
;
A
#
# COMPACT_ATOMS: atom_id res chain seq x y z
N MET A 1 21.29 11.63 20.48
CA MET A 1 20.02 12.24 20.90
C MET A 1 18.96 11.15 20.82
N HIS A 2 18.51 10.62 21.95
CA HIS A 2 17.40 9.67 21.99
C HIS A 2 16.09 10.46 22.01
N LEU A 3 15.16 10.13 21.11
CA LEU A 3 13.79 10.64 21.16
C LEU A 3 13.11 10.03 22.39
N SER A 4 12.30 10.81 23.10
CA SER A 4 11.42 10.27 24.14
C SER A 4 10.42 9.30 23.49
N GLU A 5 10.18 8.15 24.09
CA GLU A 5 9.22 7.12 23.63
C GLU A 5 7.88 7.69 23.11
N PRO A 6 7.19 8.64 23.80
CA PRO A 6 5.93 9.20 23.30
C PRO A 6 6.08 10.02 22.00
N MET A 7 7.25 10.62 21.76
CA MET A 7 7.51 11.39 20.55
C MET A 7 7.70 10.46 19.35
N GLU A 8 8.39 9.33 19.55
CA GLU A 8 8.60 8.34 18.51
C GLU A 8 7.27 7.73 18.03
N GLU A 9 6.36 7.39 18.96
CA GLU A 9 5.04 6.87 18.60
C GLU A 9 4.20 7.87 17.80
N MET A 10 4.20 9.16 18.17
CA MET A 10 3.48 10.19 17.42
C MET A 10 4.04 10.37 16.00
N LEU A 11 5.37 10.36 15.86
CA LEU A 11 6.04 10.43 14.56
C LEU A 11 5.67 9.20 13.70
N LEU A 12 5.74 8.00 14.28
CA LEU A 12 5.37 6.77 13.61
C LEU A 12 3.90 6.77 13.17
N GLN A 13 2.99 7.24 14.01
CA GLN A 13 1.57 7.33 13.69
C GLN A 13 1.31 8.26 12.50
N ASP A 14 1.95 9.42 12.48
CA ASP A 14 1.81 10.38 11.38
C ASP A 14 2.47 9.89 10.08
N LEU A 15 3.62 9.23 10.18
CA LEU A 15 4.28 8.59 9.04
C LEU A 15 3.47 7.41 8.50
N SER A 16 2.86 6.58 9.37
CA SER A 16 1.95 5.50 8.96
C SER A 16 0.70 6.03 8.27
N ARG A 17 0.22 7.22 8.63
CA ARG A 17 -0.87 7.92 7.92
C ARG A 17 -0.47 8.48 6.55
N GLY A 18 0.77 8.26 6.10
CA GLY A 18 1.27 8.72 4.81
C GLY A 18 1.67 10.20 4.79
N LYS A 19 1.89 10.84 5.96
CA LYS A 19 2.41 12.21 5.97
C LYS A 19 3.86 12.24 5.51
N ASP A 20 4.18 13.26 4.70
CA ASP A 20 5.52 13.47 4.19
C ASP A 20 6.56 13.66 5.32
N PRO A 21 7.72 12.96 5.29
CA PRO A 21 8.75 13.03 6.32
C PRO A 21 9.31 14.44 6.57
N LEU A 22 9.39 15.28 5.53
CA LEU A 22 9.85 16.68 5.67
C LEU A 22 8.82 17.50 6.43
N ARG A 23 7.53 17.26 6.17
CA ARG A 23 6.44 17.93 6.89
C ARG A 23 6.38 17.51 8.36
N VAL A 24 6.55 16.22 8.64
CA VAL A 24 6.62 15.67 10.00
C VAL A 24 7.84 16.23 10.75
N SER A 25 9.01 16.28 10.12
CA SER A 25 10.22 16.88 10.70
C SER A 25 10.02 18.33 11.15
N LYS A 26 9.38 19.15 10.31
CA LYS A 26 9.07 20.56 10.64
C LYS A 26 8.03 20.70 11.74
N LEU A 27 7.01 19.83 11.76
CA LEU A 27 5.91 19.90 12.71
C LEU A 27 6.36 19.62 14.16
N TYR A 28 7.25 18.64 14.32
CA TYR A 28 7.72 18.20 15.64
C TYR A 28 9.10 18.75 16.02
N GLY A 29 9.72 19.56 15.16
CA GLY A 29 11.07 20.11 15.40
C GLY A 29 12.16 19.02 15.45
N VAL A 30 11.93 17.88 14.80
CA VAL A 30 12.84 16.71 14.84
C VAL A 30 13.71 16.69 13.59
N PRO A 31 15.00 16.32 13.68
CA PRO A 31 15.87 16.19 12.51
C PRO A 31 15.28 15.27 11.43
N LEU A 32 15.26 15.76 10.18
CA LEU A 32 14.75 15.02 9.02
C LEU A 32 15.37 13.62 8.87
N ARG A 33 16.66 13.49 9.22
CA ARG A 33 17.36 12.20 9.18
C ARG A 33 16.67 11.15 10.06
N LEU A 34 16.31 11.51 11.30
CA LEU A 34 15.60 10.61 12.23
C LEU A 34 14.20 10.27 11.72
N VAL A 35 13.48 11.26 11.17
CA VAL A 35 12.14 11.01 10.62
C VAL A 35 12.19 10.09 9.40
N ARG A 36 13.22 10.19 8.56
CA ARG A 36 13.46 9.26 7.45
C ARG A 36 13.80 7.85 7.92
N GLU A 37 14.60 7.72 8.98
CA GLU A 37 14.88 6.40 9.59
C GLU A 37 13.60 5.76 10.16
N LEU A 38 12.73 6.55 10.79
CA LEU A 38 11.42 6.09 11.26
C LEU A 38 10.48 5.75 10.09
N ALA A 39 10.49 6.52 9.01
CA ALA A 39 9.70 6.24 7.82
C ALA A 39 10.11 4.90 7.18
N ALA A 40 11.42 4.65 7.07
CA ALA A 40 11.95 3.38 6.58
C ALA A 40 11.55 2.18 7.46
N LYS A 41 11.42 2.38 8.79
CA LYS A 41 10.88 1.37 9.71
C LYS A 41 9.38 1.11 9.49
N VAL A 42 8.60 2.14 9.16
CA VAL A 42 7.18 2.01 8.82
C VAL A 42 7.01 1.27 7.50
N GLU A 43 7.80 1.59 6.47
CA GLU A 43 7.82 0.85 5.20
C GLU A 43 8.26 -0.62 5.37
N ASN A 44 9.15 -0.91 6.31
CA ASN A 44 9.60 -2.28 6.63
C ASN A 44 8.70 -3.02 7.62
N LYS A 45 7.61 -2.43 8.14
CA LYS A 45 6.67 -3.23 8.93
C LYS A 45 6.04 -4.25 7.98
N PRO A 46 6.13 -5.56 8.27
CA PRO A 46 5.49 -6.57 7.46
C PRO A 46 4.00 -6.21 7.44
N VAL A 47 3.48 -5.96 6.23
CA VAL A 47 2.06 -5.79 6.00
C VAL A 47 1.40 -7.02 6.63
N VAL A 48 0.66 -6.80 7.73
CA VAL A 48 -0.11 -7.86 8.36
C VAL A 48 -1.12 -8.30 7.31
N ASN A 49 -0.80 -9.39 6.63
CA ASN A 49 -1.63 -9.95 5.60
C ASN A 49 -2.79 -10.66 6.31
N ASP A 50 -3.98 -10.05 6.29
CA ASP A 50 -5.23 -10.67 6.76
C ASP A 50 -5.56 -11.96 6.00
N ARG A 51 -4.91 -12.19 4.86
CA ARG A 51 -4.96 -13.44 4.09
C ARG A 51 -3.55 -14.00 3.87
N PRO A 52 -3.00 -14.74 4.84
CA PRO A 52 -1.69 -15.39 4.68
C PRO A 52 -1.65 -16.32 3.47
N ASP A 53 -2.76 -17.00 3.15
CA ASP A 53 -2.92 -17.85 1.96
C ASP A 53 -2.71 -17.10 0.63
N LEU A 54 -2.94 -15.78 0.63
CA LEU A 54 -2.80 -14.91 -0.53
C LEU A 54 -1.56 -14.02 -0.48
N ALA A 55 -0.71 -14.15 0.54
CA ALA A 55 0.47 -13.29 0.71
C ALA A 55 1.42 -13.36 -0.51
N GLN A 56 1.56 -14.54 -1.13
CA GLN A 56 2.38 -14.74 -2.35
C GLN A 56 1.84 -14.00 -3.59
N TYR A 57 0.57 -13.60 -3.55
CA TYR A 57 -0.13 -12.91 -4.64
C TYR A 57 -0.25 -11.41 -4.39
N ALA A 58 0.26 -10.90 -3.26
CA ALA A 58 0.21 -9.47 -2.94
C ALA A 58 1.15 -8.69 -3.88
N ILE A 59 0.61 -7.64 -4.49
CA ILE A 59 1.34 -6.80 -5.47
C ILE A 59 1.51 -5.36 -5.01
N ALA A 60 0.59 -4.86 -4.19
CA ALA A 60 0.66 -3.51 -3.65
C ALA A 60 -0.11 -3.43 -2.33
N SER A 61 0.28 -2.50 -1.47
CA SER A 61 -0.46 -2.17 -0.26
C SER A 61 -0.51 -0.66 -0.08
N LYS A 62 -1.63 -0.16 0.45
CA LYS A 62 -1.85 1.25 0.72
C LYS A 62 -2.68 1.44 1.96
N HIS A 63 -2.68 2.65 2.52
CA HIS A 63 -3.68 3.03 3.51
C HIS A 63 -5.07 3.13 2.87
N VAL A 64 -6.14 2.85 3.63
CA VAL A 64 -7.53 2.89 3.14
C VAL A 64 -7.84 4.23 2.46
N ASP A 65 -7.40 5.34 3.06
CA ASP A 65 -7.63 6.71 2.59
C ASP A 65 -6.62 7.21 1.53
N ALA A 66 -5.59 6.43 1.22
CA ALA A 66 -4.59 6.80 0.22
C ALA A 66 -5.06 6.43 -1.20
N LEU A 67 -4.54 7.09 -2.23
CA LEU A 67 -4.70 6.59 -3.61
C LEU A 67 -3.75 5.42 -3.85
N TRP A 68 -4.09 4.54 -4.80
CA TRP A 68 -3.13 3.52 -5.24
C TRP A 68 -1.95 4.22 -5.91
N PRO A 69 -0.70 3.84 -5.56
CA PRO A 69 0.45 4.39 -6.24
C PRO A 69 0.41 3.97 -7.72
N VAL A 70 0.68 4.91 -8.63
CA VAL A 70 0.84 4.59 -10.04
C VAL A 70 2.22 3.96 -10.20
N ASN A 71 2.26 2.65 -10.44
CA ASN A 71 3.50 1.91 -10.68
C ASN A 71 3.30 0.82 -11.74
N ASP A 72 4.42 0.37 -12.33
CA ASP A 72 4.41 -0.65 -13.38
C ASP A 72 3.80 -1.98 -12.93
N VAL A 73 3.86 -2.28 -11.63
CA VAL A 73 3.34 -3.53 -11.05
C VAL A 73 1.81 -3.56 -11.04
N ILE A 74 1.16 -2.47 -10.62
CA ILE A 74 -0.30 -2.33 -10.63
C ILE A 74 -0.80 -2.25 -12.06
N GLN A 75 -0.08 -1.55 -12.95
CA GLN A 75 -0.43 -1.47 -14.36
C GLN A 75 -0.35 -2.86 -15.02
N ALA A 76 0.74 -3.60 -14.84
CA ALA A 76 0.88 -4.96 -15.36
C ALA A 76 -0.23 -5.89 -14.84
N ALA A 77 -0.58 -5.80 -13.54
CA ALA A 77 -1.67 -6.60 -12.99
C ALA A 77 -3.04 -6.24 -13.61
N LYS A 78 -3.26 -4.97 -13.94
CA LYS A 78 -4.45 -4.50 -14.66
C LYS A 78 -4.48 -5.06 -16.08
N ASP A 79 -3.38 -5.01 -16.83
CA ASP A 79 -3.29 -5.61 -18.16
C ASP A 79 -3.54 -7.13 -18.13
N GLU A 80 -2.97 -7.84 -17.15
CA GLU A 80 -3.24 -9.27 -16.93
C GLU A 80 -4.71 -9.55 -16.58
N TYR A 81 -5.36 -8.63 -15.87
CA TYR A 81 -6.79 -8.72 -15.57
C TYR A 81 -7.63 -8.48 -16.83
N ASP A 82 -7.33 -7.46 -17.62
CA ASP A 82 -8.04 -7.19 -18.86
C ASP A 82 -7.84 -8.33 -19.88
N ALA A 83 -6.69 -8.99 -19.88
CA ALA A 83 -6.41 -10.21 -20.64
C ALA A 83 -7.09 -11.48 -20.07
N GLY A 84 -7.70 -11.41 -18.88
CA GLY A 84 -8.39 -12.53 -18.26
C GLY A 84 -7.48 -13.59 -17.62
N LEU A 85 -6.19 -13.30 -17.44
CA LEU A 85 -5.19 -14.20 -16.89
C LEU A 85 -5.24 -14.25 -15.36
N VAL A 86 -5.47 -13.11 -14.73
CA VAL A 86 -5.47 -12.97 -13.26
C VAL A 86 -6.77 -12.33 -12.77
N GLU A 87 -7.12 -12.60 -11.53
CA GLU A 87 -8.17 -11.90 -10.79
C GLU A 87 -7.53 -10.89 -9.83
N ILE A 88 -8.05 -9.66 -9.81
CA ILE A 88 -7.60 -8.63 -8.88
C ILE A 88 -8.58 -8.58 -7.72
N VAL A 89 -8.08 -8.83 -6.52
CA VAL A 89 -8.87 -8.78 -5.29
C VAL A 89 -8.20 -7.81 -4.33
N THR A 90 -9.00 -7.02 -3.62
CA THR A 90 -8.50 -6.16 -2.54
C THR A 90 -8.86 -6.79 -1.20
N GLY A 91 -7.87 -7.04 -0.35
CA GLY A 91 -8.07 -7.37 1.06
C GLY A 91 -7.88 -6.14 1.94
N ARG A 92 -8.60 -6.09 3.06
CA ARG A 92 -8.48 -5.02 4.05
C ARG A 92 -7.99 -5.61 5.36
N SER A 93 -6.90 -5.04 5.90
CA SER A 93 -6.39 -5.32 7.24
C SER A 93 -6.32 -4.02 8.02
N GLY A 94 -7.26 -3.82 8.95
CA GLY A 94 -7.38 -2.57 9.71
C GLY A 94 -7.50 -1.34 8.81
N SER A 95 -6.43 -0.54 8.78
CA SER A 95 -6.31 0.69 7.99
C SER A 95 -5.53 0.52 6.68
N THR A 96 -5.16 -0.71 6.33
CA THR A 96 -4.40 -1.05 5.13
C THR A 96 -5.28 -1.82 4.15
N LEU A 97 -5.22 -1.44 2.88
CA LEU A 97 -5.74 -2.20 1.74
C LEU A 97 -4.57 -2.84 1.01
N THR A 98 -4.65 -4.13 0.77
CA THR A 98 -3.67 -4.89 -0.01
C THR A 98 -4.32 -5.36 -1.29
N LEU A 99 -3.66 -5.12 -2.41
CA LEU A 99 -4.07 -5.58 -3.73
C LEU A 99 -3.38 -6.91 -4.03
N TYR A 100 -4.17 -7.89 -4.45
CA TYR A 100 -3.72 -9.24 -4.77
C TYR A 100 -3.99 -9.54 -6.25
N ARG A 101 -2.99 -10.07 -6.96
CA ARG A 101 -3.16 -10.65 -8.31
C ARG A 101 -3.16 -12.18 -8.19
N ILE A 102 -4.32 -12.80 -8.40
CA ILE A 102 -4.48 -14.23 -8.24
C ILE A 102 -4.58 -14.87 -9.63
N PRO A 103 -3.69 -15.79 -10.02
CA PRO A 103 -3.79 -16.45 -11.32
C PRO A 103 -5.09 -17.24 -11.39
N ARG A 104 -5.87 -17.03 -12.46
CA ARG A 104 -7.11 -17.79 -12.66
C ARG A 104 -6.80 -19.15 -13.25
N LYS A 105 -7.49 -20.18 -12.73
CA LYS A 105 -7.47 -21.53 -13.32
C LYS A 105 -8.34 -21.66 -14.57
N HIS A 106 -9.33 -20.78 -14.76
CA HIS A 106 -10.24 -20.77 -15.90
C HIS A 106 -10.42 -19.35 -16.47
N GLN A 107 -10.20 -19.20 -17.77
CA GLN A 107 -10.41 -17.95 -18.52
C GLN A 107 -11.90 -17.81 -18.87
N ASP A 108 -12.59 -16.89 -18.20
CA ASP A 108 -14.00 -16.61 -18.47
C ASP A 108 -14.12 -15.56 -19.57
N LYS A 109 -14.96 -15.82 -20.58
CA LYS A 109 -15.05 -15.05 -21.84
C LYS A 109 -15.75 -13.68 -21.73
N LYS A 110 -16.34 -13.34 -20.58
CA LYS A 110 -17.02 -12.05 -20.37
C LYS A 110 -16.46 -11.39 -19.12
N ARG A 111 -15.59 -10.40 -19.28
CA ARG A 111 -15.13 -9.56 -18.18
C ARG A 111 -15.72 -8.16 -18.28
N ILE A 112 -16.14 -7.67 -17.12
CA ILE A 112 -16.43 -6.27 -16.88
C ILE A 112 -15.06 -5.63 -16.56
N PRO A 113 -14.65 -4.57 -17.26
CA PRO A 113 -13.37 -3.91 -16.98
C PRO A 113 -13.32 -3.43 -15.53
N TYR A 114 -12.19 -3.66 -14.85
CA TYR A 114 -12.04 -3.32 -13.42
C TYR A 114 -12.11 -1.80 -13.17
N PHE A 115 -11.67 -1.03 -14.16
CA PHE A 115 -11.83 0.41 -14.20
C PHE A 115 -12.78 0.75 -15.34
N SER A 116 -13.92 1.37 -15.01
CA SER A 116 -14.80 1.93 -16.05
C SER A 116 -14.00 2.97 -16.82
N ARG A 117 -13.99 2.90 -18.16
CA ARG A 117 -13.44 3.95 -19.02
C ARG A 117 -14.28 5.22 -18.81
N SER A 118 -13.98 5.98 -17.78
CA SER A 118 -14.65 7.25 -17.49
C SER A 118 -13.69 8.18 -16.74
N GLU A 119 -12.51 8.40 -17.31
CA GLU A 119 -11.73 9.63 -17.12
C GLU A 119 -11.04 9.90 -18.47
N GLU A 120 -11.80 10.53 -19.37
CA GLU A 120 -11.29 11.34 -20.49
C GLU A 120 -11.49 12.81 -20.10
#